data_AF-A0A536ZN11-F1
#
_entry.id   AF-A0A536ZN11-F1
#
_cell.length_a   1.000
_cell.length_b   1.000
_cell.length_c   1.000
_cell.angle_alpha   90.00
_cell.angle_beta   90.00
_cell.angle_gamma   90.00
#
_symmetry.space_group_name_H-M   'P 1'
#
loop_
_entity.id
_entity.type
_entity.pdbx_description
1 polymer ?
#
loop_
_entity_poly.entity_id
_entity_poly.type
_entity_poly.pdbx_seq_one_letter_code
_entity_poly.pdbx_strand_id
1 'polypeptide(L)'
;MRSRLRSPTIILVCASVILMISIGTRQAFGLFLPPVSVDLGIGRGSFGLAIALQNLIWGAVQPLTGLVADKYGAGRVLVIGSLLYALGLVVMALSNSVLALNTGGGLLIGLGLAASSFGVVMGVVARSFDPA
;
A
#
# COMPACT_ATOMS: atom_id res chain seq x y z
N MET A 1 13.53 27.97 8.99
CA MET A 1 13.47 26.49 9.21
C MET A 1 12.55 25.72 8.24
N ARG A 2 11.46 26.33 7.70
CA ARG A 2 10.53 25.67 6.77
C ARG A 2 11.08 25.42 5.34
N SER A 3 12.19 26.02 4.94
CA SER A 3 12.79 25.86 3.60
C SER A 3 13.64 24.59 3.44
N ARG A 4 14.19 24.02 4.52
CA ARG A 4 14.99 22.77 4.44
C ARG A 4 14.13 21.53 4.21
N LEU A 5 12.90 21.49 4.76
CA LEU A 5 11.98 20.34 4.67
C LEU A 5 11.35 20.15 3.29
N ARG A 6 11.47 21.13 2.38
CA ARG A 6 11.01 21.04 0.99
C ARG A 6 12.15 20.72 0.02
N SER A 7 13.30 20.29 0.53
CA SER A 7 14.38 19.83 -0.36
C SER A 7 13.90 18.61 -1.15
N PRO A 8 14.00 18.62 -2.50
CA PRO A 8 13.59 17.50 -3.36
C PRO A 8 14.19 16.16 -2.91
N THR A 9 15.40 16.20 -2.36
CA THR A 9 16.11 15.04 -1.81
C THR A 9 15.41 14.44 -0.59
N ILE A 10 14.84 15.26 0.31
CA ILE A 10 14.11 14.76 1.48
C ILE A 10 12.79 14.11 1.06
N ILE A 11 12.08 14.72 0.12
CA ILE A 11 10.84 14.17 -0.45
C ILE A 11 11.13 12.83 -1.11
N LEU A 12 12.23 12.73 -1.87
CA LEU A 12 12.69 11.50 -2.49
C LEU A 12 12.99 10.42 -1.45
N VAL A 13 13.77 10.74 -0.40
CA VAL A 13 14.10 9.77 0.65
C VAL A 13 12.85 9.27 1.37
N CYS A 14 11.92 10.16 1.75
CA CYS A 14 10.66 9.77 2.37
C CYS A 14 9.82 8.89 1.44
N ALA A 15 9.70 9.26 0.16
CA ALA A 15 9.03 8.47 -0.87
C ALA A 15 9.64 7.07 -1.01
N SER A 16 10.97 6.97 -1.08
CA SER A 16 11.69 5.70 -1.17
C SER A 16 11.45 4.83 0.05
N VAL A 17 11.47 5.38 1.27
CA VAL A 17 11.20 4.62 2.50
C VAL A 17 9.76 4.09 2.51
N ILE A 18 8.78 4.90 2.13
CA ILE A 18 7.38 4.47 2.07
C ILE A 18 7.21 3.34 1.04
N LEU A 19 7.76 3.50 -0.16
CA LEU A 19 7.72 2.46 -1.19
C LEU A 19 8.44 1.19 -0.75
N MET A 20 9.60 1.31 -0.11
CA MET A 20 10.37 0.18 0.39
C MET A 20 9.59 -0.60 1.44
N ILE A 21 8.92 0.08 2.36
CA ILE A 21 8.07 -0.57 3.36
C ILE A 21 6.88 -1.23 2.65
N SER A 22 6.07 -0.50 1.90
CA SER A 22 4.84 -1.02 1.29
C SER A 22 5.08 -2.20 0.33
N ILE A 23 6.11 -2.12 -0.52
CA ILE A 23 6.45 -3.19 -1.48
C ILE A 23 7.21 -4.32 -0.76
N GLY A 24 8.06 -4.00 0.22
CA GLY A 24 8.84 -4.97 0.98
C GLY A 24 7.97 -5.93 1.79
N THR A 25 6.99 -5.42 2.55
CA THR A 25 6.04 -6.28 3.28
C THR A 25 5.25 -7.18 2.34
N ARG A 26 4.93 -6.69 1.13
CA ARG A 26 4.20 -7.49 0.14
C ARG A 26 5.01 -8.69 -0.37
N GLN A 27 6.32 -8.51 -0.59
CA GLN A 27 7.20 -9.62 -0.97
C GLN A 27 7.33 -10.65 0.15
N ALA A 28 7.28 -10.20 1.41
CA ALA A 28 7.33 -11.09 2.57
C ALA A 28 6.07 -11.96 2.73
N PHE A 29 4.89 -11.55 2.22
CA PHE A 29 3.67 -12.37 2.34
C PHE A 29 3.79 -13.78 1.74
N GLY A 30 4.63 -13.97 0.72
CA GLY A 30 4.91 -15.30 0.16
C GLY A 30 5.53 -16.26 1.17
N LEU A 31 6.35 -15.76 2.09
CA LEU A 31 6.99 -16.55 3.16
C LEU A 31 5.98 -16.98 4.23
N PHE A 32 4.91 -16.20 4.43
CA PHE A 32 3.87 -16.49 5.42
C PHE A 32 2.78 -17.43 4.88
N LEU A 33 2.75 -17.71 3.58
CA LEU A 33 1.76 -18.61 2.97
C LEU A 33 1.77 -20.02 3.60
N PRO A 34 2.91 -20.72 3.77
CA PRO A 34 2.93 -22.04 4.41
C PRO A 34 2.44 -22.06 5.86
N PRO A 35 2.96 -21.23 6.80
CA PRO A 35 2.51 -21.27 8.19
C PRO A 35 1.06 -20.81 8.34
N VAL A 36 0.63 -19.77 7.62
CA VAL A 36 -0.76 -19.29 7.65
C VAL A 36 -1.73 -20.34 7.10
N SER A 37 -1.36 -21.09 6.06
CA SER A 37 -2.23 -22.15 5.52
C SER A 37 -2.37 -23.33 6.49
N VAL A 38 -1.30 -23.65 7.24
CA VAL A 38 -1.28 -24.75 8.21
C VAL A 38 -2.00 -24.38 9.50
N ASP A 39 -1.68 -23.23 10.10
CA ASP A 39 -2.21 -22.81 11.41
C ASP A 39 -3.70 -22.47 11.36
N LEU A 40 -4.18 -21.87 10.26
CA LEU A 40 -5.60 -21.53 10.11
C LEU A 40 -6.42 -22.65 9.47
N GLY A 41 -5.78 -23.76 9.03
CA GLY A 41 -6.45 -24.83 8.29
C GLY A 41 -7.07 -24.38 6.96
N ILE A 42 -6.71 -23.17 6.50
CA ILE A 42 -7.23 -22.56 5.27
C ILE A 42 -6.40 -23.08 4.10
N GLY A 43 -7.05 -23.78 3.17
CA GLY A 43 -6.39 -24.28 1.98
C GLY A 43 -5.67 -23.14 1.23
N ARG A 44 -4.53 -23.45 0.60
CA ARG A 44 -3.68 -22.48 -0.13
C ARG A 44 -4.46 -21.60 -1.11
N GLY A 45 -5.59 -22.10 -1.64
CA GLY A 45 -6.50 -21.35 -2.52
C GLY A 45 -7.12 -20.12 -1.87
N SER A 46 -7.44 -20.14 -0.58
CA SER A 46 -8.05 -19.00 0.12
C SER A 46 -7.06 -17.84 0.29
N PHE A 47 -5.80 -18.14 0.63
CA PHE A 47 -4.75 -17.13 0.70
C PHE A 47 -4.40 -16.59 -0.69
N GLY A 48 -4.34 -17.48 -1.70
CA GLY A 48 -4.20 -17.06 -3.10
C GLY A 48 -5.32 -16.13 -3.56
N LEU A 49 -6.56 -16.37 -3.14
CA LEU A 49 -7.70 -15.48 -3.41
C LEU A 49 -7.52 -14.12 -2.75
N ALA A 50 -7.05 -14.08 -1.49
CA ALA A 50 -6.77 -12.81 -0.80
C ALA A 50 -5.74 -11.96 -1.56
N ILE A 51 -4.66 -12.59 -2.04
CA ILE A 51 -3.64 -11.94 -2.86
C ILE A 51 -4.19 -11.52 -4.23
N ALA A 52 -5.01 -12.35 -4.88
CA ALA A 52 -5.65 -12.01 -6.14
C ALA A 52 -6.58 -10.79 -5.99
N LEU A 53 -7.38 -10.77 -4.92
CA LEU A 53 -8.28 -9.67 -4.58
C LEU A 53 -7.49 -8.38 -4.29
N GLN A 54 -6.38 -8.49 -3.56
CA GLN A 54 -5.46 -7.38 -3.31
C GLN A 54 -4.99 -6.74 -4.62
N ASN A 55 -4.56 -7.56 -5.59
CA ASN A 55 -4.09 -7.07 -6.89
C ASN A 55 -5.22 -6.44 -7.72
N LEU A 56 -6.40 -7.05 -7.72
CA LEU A 56 -7.56 -6.53 -8.44
C LEU A 56 -7.97 -5.16 -7.91
N ILE A 57 -8.09 -5.02 -6.60
CA ILE A 57 -8.49 -3.77 -5.95
C ILE A 57 -7.42 -2.72 -6.14
N TRP A 58 -6.15 -3.10 -5.96
CA TRP A 58 -5.03 -2.21 -6.20
C TRP A 58 -5.07 -1.64 -7.62
N GLY A 59 -5.19 -2.49 -8.64
CA GLY A 59 -5.26 -2.05 -10.04
C GLY A 59 -6.50 -1.22 -10.35
N ALA A 60 -7.67 -1.64 -9.87
CA ALA A 60 -8.93 -0.94 -10.13
C ALA A 60 -9.00 0.45 -9.47
N VAL A 61 -8.41 0.60 -8.28
CA VAL A 61 -8.49 1.84 -7.49
C VAL A 61 -7.32 2.79 -7.76
N GLN A 62 -6.25 2.31 -8.43
CA GLN A 62 -5.11 3.14 -8.82
C GLN A 62 -5.46 4.41 -9.63
N PRO A 63 -6.32 4.39 -10.67
CA PRO A 63 -6.69 5.60 -11.40
C PRO A 63 -7.52 6.58 -10.56
N LEU A 64 -8.43 6.07 -9.73
CA LEU A 64 -9.23 6.89 -8.81
C LEU A 64 -8.36 7.60 -7.78
N THR A 65 -7.39 6.90 -7.20
CA THR A 65 -6.46 7.47 -6.22
C THR A 65 -5.52 8.50 -6.85
N GLY A 66 -5.12 8.32 -8.10
CA GLY A 66 -4.41 9.34 -8.89
C GLY A 66 -5.23 10.63 -9.04
N LEU A 67 -6.49 10.52 -9.48
CA LEU A 67 -7.41 11.67 -9.60
C LEU A 67 -7.61 12.41 -8.27
N VAL A 68 -7.79 11.65 -7.19
CA VAL A 68 -7.94 12.21 -5.84
C VAL A 68 -6.65 12.89 -5.38
N ALA A 69 -5.48 12.33 -5.70
CA ALA A 69 -4.19 12.93 -5.38
C ALA A 69 -3.95 14.25 -6.12
N ASP A 70 -4.35 14.33 -7.39
CA ASP A 70 -4.24 15.56 -8.17
C ASP A 70 -5.22 16.64 -7.66
N LYS A 71 -6.42 16.27 -7.20
CA LYS A 71 -7.42 17.22 -6.70
C LYS A 71 -7.20 17.68 -5.24
N TYR A 72 -6.84 16.77 -4.33
CA TYR A 72 -6.78 17.04 -2.88
C TYR A 72 -5.35 17.17 -2.34
N GLY A 73 -4.35 16.96 -3.19
CA GLY A 73 -2.94 17.02 -2.85
C GLY A 73 -2.39 15.64 -2.48
N ALA A 74 -1.35 15.25 -3.21
CA ALA A 74 -0.72 13.93 -3.10
C ALA A 74 -0.25 13.59 -1.68
N GLY A 75 0.27 14.55 -0.91
CA GLY A 75 0.74 14.30 0.46
C GLY A 75 -0.37 13.81 1.41
N ARG A 76 -1.60 14.33 1.29
CA ARG A 76 -2.73 13.88 2.12
C ARG A 76 -3.18 12.48 1.74
N VAL A 77 -3.24 12.18 0.44
CA VAL A 77 -3.61 10.86 -0.07
C VAL A 77 -2.59 9.81 0.36
N LEU A 78 -1.30 10.15 0.35
CA LEU A 78 -0.22 9.29 0.83
C LEU A 78 -0.37 8.94 2.30
N VAL A 79 -0.64 9.92 3.17
CA VAL A 79 -0.84 9.68 4.61
C VAL A 79 -2.07 8.79 4.85
N ILE A 80 -3.20 9.10 4.20
CA ILE A 80 -4.43 8.30 4.33
C ILE A 80 -4.21 6.87 3.83
N GLY A 81 -3.55 6.70 2.68
CA GLY A 81 -3.22 5.39 2.12
C GLY A 81 -2.30 4.56 3.02
N SER A 82 -1.29 5.21 3.60
CA SER A 82 -0.34 4.59 4.53
C SER A 82 -1.03 4.12 5.81
N LEU A 83 -1.92 4.94 6.37
CA LEU A 83 -2.74 4.57 7.53
C LEU A 83 -3.69 3.42 7.21
N LEU A 84 -4.33 3.44 6.04
CA LEU A 84 -5.20 2.35 5.60
C LEU A 84 -4.43 1.04 5.41
N TYR A 85 -3.21 1.12 4.86
CA TYR A 85 -2.30 -0.01 4.71
C TYR A 85 -1.88 -0.59 6.07
N ALA A 86 -1.48 0.26 7.01
CA ALA A 86 -1.12 -0.16 8.36
C ALA A 86 -2.31 -0.81 9.09
N LEU A 87 -3.50 -0.23 8.94
CA LEU A 87 -4.72 -0.78 9.52
C LEU A 87 -5.08 -2.13 8.89
N GLY A 88 -4.93 -2.27 7.56
CA GLY A 88 -5.09 -3.55 6.86
C GLY A 88 -4.12 -4.63 7.35
N LEU A 89 -2.86 -4.27 7.62
CA LEU A 89 -1.87 -5.17 8.23
C LEU A 89 -2.26 -5.59 9.64
N VAL A 90 -2.73 -4.66 10.48
CA VAL A 90 -3.18 -4.97 11.85
C VAL A 90 -4.40 -5.89 11.81
N VAL A 91 -5.37 -5.61 10.94
CA VAL A 91 -6.53 -6.47 10.75
C VAL A 91 -6.08 -7.87 10.31
N MET A 92 -5.18 -7.96 9.33
CA MET A 92 -4.64 -9.24 8.87
C MET A 92 -3.89 -10.00 9.97
N ALA A 93 -3.13 -9.31 10.83
CA ALA A 93 -2.43 -9.92 11.96
C ALA A 93 -3.37 -10.46 13.05
N LEU A 94 -4.53 -9.83 13.24
CA LEU A 94 -5.55 -10.26 14.21
C LEU A 94 -6.59 -11.23 13.59
N SER A 95 -6.48 -11.54 12.30
CA SER A 95 -7.47 -12.32 11.57
C SER A 95 -7.28 -13.83 11.78
N ASN A 96 -8.30 -14.47 12.36
CA ASN A 96 -8.36 -15.93 12.51
C ASN A 96 -9.28 -16.62 11.47
N SER A 97 -9.71 -15.92 10.42
CA SER A 97 -10.63 -16.46 9.40
C SER A 97 -10.31 -15.97 7.98
N VAL A 98 -10.68 -16.76 6.97
CA VAL A 98 -10.51 -16.42 5.54
C VAL A 98 -11.15 -15.08 5.18
N LEU A 99 -12.34 -14.81 5.72
CA LEU A 99 -13.07 -13.57 5.47
C LEU A 99 -12.31 -12.36 6.02
N ALA A 100 -11.77 -12.47 7.23
CA ALA A 100 -10.98 -11.41 7.84
C ALA A 100 -9.63 -11.19 7.11
N LEU A 101 -9.05 -12.27 6.59
CA LEU A 101 -7.83 -12.24 5.78
C LEU A 101 -8.07 -11.57 4.41
N ASN A 102 -9.23 -11.80 3.79
CA ASN A 102 -9.63 -11.14 2.54
C ASN A 102 -9.98 -9.65 2.76
N THR A 103 -10.64 -9.28 3.86
CA THR A 103 -10.98 -7.89 4.15
C THR A 103 -9.75 -7.08 4.57
N GLY A 104 -8.87 -7.63 5.42
CA GLY A 104 -7.60 -7.01 5.79
C GLY A 104 -6.59 -7.02 4.65
N GLY A 105 -6.21 -8.21 4.21
CA GLY A 105 -5.14 -8.44 3.24
C GLY A 105 -5.51 -8.12 1.79
N GLY A 106 -6.77 -8.33 1.40
CA GLY A 106 -7.26 -8.05 0.05
C GLY A 106 -7.75 -6.60 -0.09
N LEU A 107 -8.79 -6.25 0.65
CA LEU A 107 -9.49 -4.97 0.50
C LEU A 107 -8.71 -3.79 1.10
N LEU A 108 -8.43 -3.82 2.40
CA LEU A 108 -7.80 -2.67 3.08
C LEU A 108 -6.37 -2.43 2.60
N ILE A 109 -5.56 -3.50 2.50
CA ILE A 109 -4.20 -3.38 1.96
C ILE A 109 -4.22 -2.98 0.48
N GLY A 110 -5.12 -3.52 -0.36
CA GLY A 110 -5.24 -3.15 -1.76
C GLY A 110 -5.63 -1.68 -1.98
N LEU A 111 -6.57 -1.18 -1.17
CA LEU A 111 -6.97 0.24 -1.16
C LEU A 111 -5.84 1.16 -0.66
N GLY A 112 -5.16 0.75 0.42
CA GLY A 112 -4.03 1.50 0.97
C GLY A 112 -2.89 1.61 -0.05
N LEU A 113 -2.57 0.48 -0.70
CA LEU A 113 -1.60 0.41 -1.79
C LEU A 113 -1.99 1.31 -2.94
N ALA A 114 -3.25 1.36 -3.37
CA ALA A 114 -3.65 2.23 -4.48
C ALA A 114 -3.33 3.71 -4.16
N ALA A 115 -3.64 4.14 -2.93
CA ALA A 115 -3.37 5.51 -2.48
C ALA A 115 -1.90 5.82 -2.20
N SER A 116 -1.09 4.83 -1.78
CA SER A 116 0.34 5.00 -1.47
C SER A 116 1.30 4.55 -2.59
N SER A 117 0.76 4.12 -3.75
CA SER A 117 1.56 3.52 -4.82
C SER A 117 2.37 4.50 -5.65
N PHE A 118 3.23 3.91 -6.49
CA PHE A 118 4.10 4.57 -7.46
C PHE A 118 3.45 5.76 -8.18
N GLY A 119 2.20 5.69 -8.61
CA GLY A 119 1.56 6.80 -9.34
C GLY A 119 1.53 8.11 -8.56
N VAL A 120 1.11 8.08 -7.29
CA VAL A 120 1.05 9.28 -6.44
C VAL A 120 2.46 9.72 -6.05
N VAL A 121 3.30 8.77 -5.62
CA VAL A 121 4.66 9.04 -5.14
C VAL A 121 5.54 9.62 -6.25
N MET A 122 5.57 8.99 -7.42
CA MET A 122 6.34 9.45 -8.59
C MET A 122 5.81 10.80 -9.09
N GLY A 123 4.49 11.04 -9.04
CA GLY A 123 3.92 12.33 -9.37
C GLY A 123 4.38 13.46 -8.44
N VAL A 124 4.58 13.19 -7.13
CA VAL A 124 5.17 14.18 -6.21
C VAL A 124 6.64 14.39 -6.49
N VAL A 125 7.40 13.31 -6.67
CA VAL A 125 8.84 13.37 -6.95
C VAL A 125 9.08 14.14 -8.25
N ALA A 126 8.40 13.78 -9.34
CA ALA A 126 8.54 14.44 -10.65
C ALA A 126 8.19 15.93 -10.61
N ARG A 127 7.20 16.34 -9.81
CA ARG A 127 6.84 17.77 -9.62
C ARG A 127 7.81 18.51 -8.68
N SER A 128 8.65 17.80 -7.94
CA SER A 128 9.62 18.39 -7.01
C SER A 128 10.98 18.66 -7.65
N PHE A 129 11.25 18.08 -8.83
CA PHE A 129 12.44 18.36 -9.63
C PHE A 129 12.02 19.19 -10.85
N ASP A 130 12.71 20.31 -11.11
CA ASP A 130 12.46 21.14 -12.30
C ASP A 130 12.79 20.32 -13.58
N PRO A 131 12.01 20.44 -14.67
CA PRO A 131 12.40 19.89 -15.96
C PRO A 131 13.62 20.68 -16.43
N ALA A 132 14.78 20.01 -16.50
CA ALA A 132 16.00 20.59 -17.04
C ALA A 132 15.88 20.97 -18.52
#